data_AF-A0A183KPJ0-F1
#
_entry.id   AF-A0A183KPJ0-F1
#
_cell.length_a   1.000
_cell.length_b   1.000
_cell.length_c   1.000
_cell.angle_alpha   90.00
_cell.angle_beta   90.00
_cell.angle_gamma   90.00
#
_symmetry.space_group_name_H-M   'P 1'
#
loop_
_entity.id
_entity.type
_entity.pdbx_description
1 polymer ?
#
loop_
_entity_poly.entity_id
_entity_poly.type
_entity_poly.pdbx_seq_one_letter_code
_entity_poly.pdbx_strand_id
1 'polypeptide(L)' 'MCSPACNLELDYISHAESLITSPWGIVIAKGGKEEEIITADLDFSELKCVRESIPIGRQRRLDIYTTPKLVKKQS' A
#
# COMPACT_ATOMS: atom_id res chain seq x y z
N MET A 1 -5.44 -13.57 0.62
CA MET A 1 -4.38 -14.03 1.54
C MET A 1 -4.17 -12.91 2.53
N CYS A 2 -4.66 -13.07 3.76
CA CYS A 2 -4.42 -12.11 4.85
C CYS A 2 -3.22 -12.60 5.67
N SER A 3 -2.39 -11.68 6.16
CA SER A 3 -1.33 -12.03 7.11
C SER A 3 -1.93 -12.56 8.41
N PRO A 4 -1.33 -13.56 9.08
CA PRO A 4 -1.77 -14.00 10.41
C PRO A 4 -1.55 -12.88 11.45
N ALA A 5 -2.28 -12.96 12.56
CA ALA A 5 -2.11 -12.07 13.72
C ALA A 5 -0.72 -12.26 14.37
N CYS A 6 -0.22 -11.24 15.08
CA CYS A 6 1.04 -11.32 15.82
C CYS A 6 0.83 -12.25 17.03
N ASN A 7 1.19 -13.53 16.86
CA ASN A 7 1.17 -14.53 17.92
C ASN A 7 2.59 -15.05 18.14
N LEU A 8 3.14 -14.81 19.34
CA LEU A 8 4.51 -15.19 19.73
C LEU A 8 4.71 -16.70 19.90
N GLU A 9 3.62 -17.47 19.94
CA GLU A 9 3.65 -18.93 20.08
C GLU A 9 3.74 -19.68 18.74
N LEU A 10 3.65 -18.96 17.62
CA LEU A 10 3.72 -19.54 16.27
C LEU A 10 5.13 -19.49 15.70
N ASP A 11 5.41 -20.40 14.77
CA ASP A 11 6.68 -20.43 14.00
C ASP A 11 6.91 -19.17 13.17
N TYR A 12 5.83 -18.45 12.82
CA TYR A 12 5.87 -17.17 12.15
C TYR A 12 5.14 -16.09 12.95
N ILE A 13 5.90 -15.10 13.39
CA ILE A 13 5.41 -13.94 14.13
C ILE A 13 5.27 -12.78 13.14
N SER A 14 4.04 -12.35 12.86
CA SER A 14 3.80 -11.20 12.01
C SER A 14 4.10 -9.89 12.73
N HIS A 15 4.48 -8.85 11.99
CA HIS A 15 4.78 -7.54 12.59
C HIS A 15 3.52 -6.79 13.08
N ALA A 16 2.32 -7.18 12.59
CA ALA A 16 0.99 -6.62 12.89
C ALA A 16 0.76 -5.10 12.68
N GLU A 17 1.79 -4.29 12.45
CA GLU A 17 1.66 -2.83 12.28
C GLU A 17 1.05 -2.43 10.93
N SER A 18 -0.27 -2.59 10.83
CA SER A 18 -1.06 -2.08 9.70
C SER A 18 -0.92 -0.57 9.60
N LEU A 19 -0.85 -0.04 8.38
CA LEU A 19 -0.68 1.39 8.16
C LEU A 19 -1.45 1.88 6.95
N ILE A 20 -1.88 3.14 7.01
CA ILE A 20 -2.47 3.90 5.91
C ILE A 20 -1.56 5.09 5.64
N THR A 21 -1.23 5.33 4.37
CA THR A 21 -0.35 6.44 3.95
C THR A 21 -0.99 7.29 2.87
N SER A 22 -0.68 8.58 2.87
CA SER A 22 -1.06 9.51 1.81
C SER A 22 -0.18 9.32 0.57
N PRO A 23 -0.60 9.84 -0.61
CA PRO A 23 0.21 9.82 -1.82
C PRO A 23 1.56 10.54 -1.71
N TRP A 24 1.72 11.41 -0.71
CA TRP A 24 3.00 12.06 -0.36
C TRP A 24 3.92 11.19 0.50
N GLY A 25 3.49 9.98 0.88
CA GLY A 25 4.24 9.08 1.75
C GLY A 25 4.12 9.40 3.25
N ILE A 26 3.13 10.19 3.65
CA ILE A 26 2.89 10.53 5.06
C ILE A 26 2.01 9.44 5.68
N VAL A 27 2.35 8.94 6.86
CA VAL A 27 1.52 7.99 7.61
C VAL A 27 0.32 8.73 8.21
N ILE A 28 -0.89 8.36 7.82
CA ILE A 28 -2.14 8.99 8.28
C ILE A 28 -2.83 8.18 9.39
N ALA A 29 -2.62 6.87 9.41
CA ALA A 29 -3.06 5.99 10.48
C ALA A 29 -2.10 4.81 10.60
N LYS A 30 -1.85 4.34 11.82
CA LYS A 30 -0.98 3.21 12.10
C LYS A 30 -1.56 2.43 13.28
N GLY A 31 -1.76 1.13 13.10
CA GLY A 31 -2.20 0.23 14.15
C GLY A 31 -1.04 -0.13 15.07
N GLY A 32 -1.36 -0.39 16.34
CA GLY A 32 -0.42 -0.92 17.32
C GLY A 32 -0.08 -2.40 17.11
N LYS A 33 0.52 -3.00 18.14
CA LYS A 33 0.78 -4.46 18.21
C LYS A 33 -0.41 -5.25 18.72
N GLU A 34 -1.36 -4.57 19.36
CA GLU A 34 -2.57 -5.15 19.91
C GLU A 34 -3.68 -5.18 18.86
N GLU A 35 -4.78 -5.86 19.17
CA GLU A 35 -5.97 -5.88 18.33
C GLU A 35 -6.62 -4.50 18.26
N GLU A 36 -6.64 -3.90 17.06
CA GLU A 36 -7.15 -2.55 16.83
C GLU A 36 -7.78 -2.42 15.44
N ILE A 37 -8.79 -1.55 15.33
CA ILE A 37 -9.34 -1.11 14.04
C ILE A 37 -8.88 0.33 13.81
N ILE A 38 -8.04 0.53 12.80
CA ILE A 38 -7.67 1.87 12.32
C ILE A 38 -8.57 2.28 11.16
N THR A 39 -9.00 3.54 11.16
CA THR A 39 -9.80 4.14 10.09
C THR A 39 -9.20 5.48 9.67
N ALA A 40 -9.40 5.85 8.40
CA ALA A 40 -8.98 7.14 7.88
C ALA A 40 -9.93 7.58 6.76
N ASP A 41 -10.24 8.87 6.73
CA ASP A 41 -10.96 9.49 5.61
C ASP A 41 -9.97 9.86 4.51
N LEU A 42 -10.24 9.40 3.29
CA LEU A 42 -9.35 9.61 2.14
C LEU A 42 -9.92 10.69 1.22
N ASP A 43 -9.14 11.75 1.01
CA ASP A 43 -9.44 12.75 -0.01
C ASP A 43 -8.77 12.38 -1.35
N PHE A 44 -9.59 12.00 -2.33
CA PHE A 44 -9.11 11.69 -3.68
C PHE A 44 -8.68 12.94 -4.48
N SER A 45 -8.98 14.14 -4.01
CA SER A 45 -8.49 15.38 -4.61
C SER A 45 -6.97 15.50 -4.46
N GLU A 46 -6.43 15.15 -3.28
CA GLU A 46 -4.99 15.14 -3.00
C GLU A 46 -4.23 14.25 -4.01
N LEU A 47 -4.76 13.06 -4.27
CA LEU A 47 -4.18 12.12 -5.24
C LEU A 47 -4.05 12.73 -6.65
N LYS A 48 -5.03 13.53 -7.08
CA LYS A 48 -4.96 14.23 -8.38
C LYS A 48 -3.84 15.27 -8.36
N CYS A 49 -3.81 16.12 -7.33
CA CYS A 49 -2.79 17.16 -7.18
C CYS A 49 -1.37 16.58 -7.14
N VAL A 50 -1.14 15.48 -6.42
CA VAL A 50 0.18 14.82 -6.35
C VAL A 50 0.60 14.32 -7.73
N ARG A 51 -0.31 13.66 -8.47
CA ARG A 51 0.00 13.11 -9.80
C ARG A 51 0.26 14.18 -10.85
N GLU A 52 -0.35 15.36 -10.71
CA GLU A 52 -0.06 16.53 -11.55
C GLU A 52 1.30 17.16 -11.20
N SER A 53 1.60 17.25 -9.90
CA SER A 53 2.85 17.81 -9.40
C SER A 53 4.07 16.93 -9.73
N ILE A 54 3.92 15.61 -9.63
CA ILE A 54 4.98 14.61 -9.88
C ILE A 54 4.49 13.58 -10.92
N PRO A 55 4.56 13.90 -12.22
CA PRO A 55 3.98 13.09 -13.29
C PRO A 55 4.85 11.89 -13.70
N ILE A 56 5.45 11.18 -12.74
CA ILE A 56 6.37 10.06 -12.98
C ILE A 56 5.74 8.94 -13.80
N GLY A 57 4.42 8.78 -13.75
CA GLY A 57 3.70 7.80 -14.58
C GLY A 57 3.84 8.07 -16.09
N ARG A 58 3.92 9.33 -16.51
CA ARG A 58 4.12 9.75 -17.91
C ARG A 58 5.60 9.76 -18.31
N GLN A 59 6.50 9.86 -17.34
CA GLN A 59 7.95 9.98 -17.56
C GLN A 59 8.66 8.62 -17.65
N ARG A 60 7.91 7.51 -17.62
CA ARG A 60 8.49 6.16 -17.73
C ARG A 60 9.13 5.94 -19.10
N ARG A 61 10.35 5.39 -19.13
CA ARG A 61 11.04 4.99 -20.37
C ARG A 61 10.56 3.62 -20.87
N LEU A 62 9.35 3.62 -21.44
CA LEU A 62 8.72 2.41 -21.98
C LEU A 62 9.47 1.80 -23.16
N ASP A 63 10.38 2.55 -23.77
CA ASP A 63 11.32 2.10 -24.79
C ASP A 63 12.45 1.22 -24.24
N ILE A 64 12.79 1.36 -22.95
CA ILE A 64 13.86 0.60 -22.29
C ILE A 64 13.30 -0.54 -21.45
N TYR A 65 12.18 -0.32 -20.75
CA TYR A 65 11.60 -1.31 -19.86
C TYR A 65 10.07 -1.29 -19.87
N THR A 66 9.47 -2.46 -19.77
CA THR A 66 8.01 -2.63 -19.66
C THR A 66 7.66 -3.45 -18.42
N THR A 67 6.50 -3.16 -17.83
CA THR A 67 5.96 -4.01 -16.77
C THR A 67 5.19 -5.14 -17.44
N PRO A 68 5.55 -6.42 -17.24
CA PRO A 68 4.81 -7.52 -17.82
C PRO A 68 3.35 -7.48 -17.35
N LYS A 69 2.41 -7.68 -18.28
CA LYS A 69 0.99 -7.76 -17.93
C LYS A 69 0.77 -9.03 -17.10
N LEU A 70 0.05 -8.92 -16.00
CA LEU A 70 -0.36 -10.07 -15.20
C LEU A 70 -1.18 -11.03 -16.08
N VAL A 71 -0.70 -12.26 -16.23
CA VAL A 71 -1.45 -13.33 -16.89
C VAL A 71 -2.58 -13.74 -15.97
N LYS A 72 -3.82 -13.46 -16.36
CA LYS A 72 -4.99 -13.99 -15.64
C LYS A 72 -5.02 -15.50 -15.81
N LYS A 73 -4.81 -16.24 -14.73
CA LYS A 73 -5.04 -17.69 -14.70
C LYS A 73 -6.54 -17.91 -14.94
N GLN A 74 -6.91 -18.54 -16.05
CA GLN A 74 -8.29 -18.97 -16.30
C GLN A 74 -8.65 -20.01 -15.23
N SER A 75 -9.78 -19.78 -14.53
CA SER A 75 -10.42 -20.76 -13.66
C SER A 75 -11.23 -21.74 -14.47
#